data_AF-A0A962Z574-F1
#
_entry.id   AF-A0A962Z574-F1
#
_cell.length_a   1.000
_cell.length_b   1.000
_cell.length_c   1.000
_cell.angle_alpha   90.00
_cell.angle_beta   90.00
_cell.angle_gamma   90.00
#
_symmetry.space_group_name_H-M   'P 1'
#
loop_
_entity.id
_entity.type
_entity.pdbx_description
1 polymer ?
#
loop_
_entity_poly.entity_id
_entity_poly.type
_entity_poly.pdbx_seq_one_letter_code
_entity_poly.pdbx_strand_id
1 'polypeptide(L)'
;VASAGEIPDMFPGASSLVLWIPLIGLFSLTIGFWILSWLRKKRFAQVVEEEIVAVTGFGMRQFKAFLVWLAPIRRLQKVRQIFVRSLPRPFRLWFCVKVVEGEEDPEVWGYMLKFLSNKHLQIPPQLPLKDLGERLSGVHSRADRMQMQELMGELERRLYAGGQLNFPNWKQRFRAQLRPALFPFFQQQKRKANTNRRLPKLNPEF
;
A
#
# COMPACT_ATOMS: atom_id res chain seq x y z
N VAL A 1 -10.36 14.21 49.39
CA VAL A 1 -10.88 15.37 48.63
C VAL A 1 -9.74 16.38 48.55
N ALA A 2 -8.99 16.35 47.46
CA ALA A 2 -7.87 17.27 47.24
C ALA A 2 -8.43 18.54 46.62
N SER A 3 -8.32 19.65 47.36
CA SER A 3 -8.74 20.98 46.94
C SER A 3 -7.95 21.42 45.71
N ALA A 4 -8.66 21.59 44.60
CA ALA A 4 -8.16 22.19 43.38
C ALA A 4 -7.59 23.58 43.71
N GLY A 5 -6.28 23.75 43.46
CA GLY A 5 -5.63 25.06 43.53
C GLY A 5 -6.14 25.92 42.37
N GLU A 6 -6.99 26.88 42.71
CA GLU A 6 -7.35 28.00 41.83
C GLU A 6 -6.07 28.81 41.54
N ILE A 7 -5.70 28.86 40.26
CA ILE A 7 -4.69 29.79 39.78
C ILE A 7 -5.43 31.12 39.54
N PRO A 8 -5.07 32.23 40.22
CA PRO A 8 -5.78 33.48 40.09
C PRO A 8 -5.58 34.10 38.70
N ASP A 9 -6.70 34.43 38.05
CA ASP A 9 -6.79 35.15 36.78
C ASP A 9 -6.23 36.59 36.93
N MET A 10 -4.91 36.76 36.76
CA MET A 10 -4.25 38.07 36.85
C MET A 10 -4.29 38.91 35.57
N PHE A 11 -4.91 38.45 34.47
CA PHE A 11 -4.95 39.22 33.21
C PHE A 11 -6.31 39.10 32.48
N PRO A 12 -7.16 40.13 32.52
CA PRO A 12 -8.43 40.13 31.79
C PRO A 12 -8.14 40.35 30.29
N GLY A 13 -8.29 39.29 29.49
CA GLY A 13 -8.30 39.37 28.02
C GLY A 13 -7.07 38.85 27.27
N ALA A 14 -6.01 38.41 27.94
CA ALA A 14 -4.86 37.78 27.29
C ALA A 14 -5.01 36.25 27.30
N SER A 15 -5.44 35.68 26.18
CA SER A 15 -5.51 34.22 26.00
C SER A 15 -4.15 33.58 26.29
N SER A 16 -4.14 32.47 27.04
CA SER A 16 -2.93 31.69 27.42
C SER A 16 -1.91 31.54 26.28
N LEU A 17 -2.36 31.46 25.03
CA LEU A 17 -1.54 31.44 23.82
C LEU A 17 -0.57 32.61 23.68
N VAL A 18 -0.93 33.83 24.09
CA VAL A 18 -0.06 35.02 23.98
C VAL A 18 1.17 34.91 24.87
N LEU A 19 1.07 34.17 25.99
CA LEU A 19 2.21 33.85 26.86
C LEU A 19 3.18 32.85 26.23
N TRP A 20 2.68 31.91 25.42
CA TRP A 20 3.51 30.89 24.79
C TRP A 20 4.23 31.38 23.54
N ILE A 21 3.71 32.38 22.83
CA ILE A 21 4.32 32.94 21.62
C ILE A 21 5.78 33.41 21.85
N PRO A 22 6.09 34.25 22.86
CA PRO A 22 7.47 34.66 23.10
C PRO A 22 8.35 33.49 23.56
N LEU A 23 7.81 32.52 24.30
CA LEU A 23 8.55 31.34 24.75
C LEU A 23 8.93 30.44 23.57
N ILE A 24 7.99 30.15 22.68
CA ILE A 24 8.21 29.38 21.45
C ILE A 24 9.15 30.13 20.52
N GLY A 25 9.04 31.46 20.41
CA GLY A 25 9.96 32.31 19.66
C GLY A 25 11.40 32.21 20.18
N LEU A 26 11.57 32.24 21.51
CA LEU A 26 12.88 32.11 22.16
C LEU A 26 13.48 30.69 21.96
N PHE A 27 12.65 29.64 22.09
CA PHE A 27 13.07 28.26 21.81
C PHE A 27 13.41 28.07 20.33
N SER A 28 12.62 28.63 19.41
CA SER A 28 12.87 28.55 17.97
C SER A 28 14.15 29.29 17.59
N LEU A 29 14.42 30.46 18.18
CA LEU A 29 15.65 31.22 17.97
C LEU A 29 16.88 30.51 18.53
N THR A 30 16.78 29.91 19.73
CA THR A 30 17.89 29.15 20.31
C THR A 30 18.17 27.88 19.49
N ILE A 31 17.14 27.11 19.13
CA ILE A 31 17.27 25.94 18.24
C ILE A 31 17.83 26.36 16.87
N GLY A 32 17.31 27.43 16.27
CA GLY A 32 17.78 27.97 15.00
C GLY A 32 19.23 28.45 15.05
N PHE A 33 19.61 29.15 16.12
CA PHE A 33 20.99 29.59 16.35
C PHE A 33 21.94 28.41 16.51
N TRP A 34 21.55 27.37 17.25
CA TRP A 34 22.33 26.15 17.41
C TRP A 34 22.43 25.36 16.10
N ILE A 35 21.34 25.22 15.34
CA ILE A 35 21.34 24.57 14.02
C ILE A 35 22.23 25.32 13.03
N LEU A 36 22.16 26.66 13.01
CA LEU A 36 22.95 27.48 12.10
C LEU A 36 24.43 27.49 12.51
N SER A 37 24.73 27.52 13.81
CA SER A 37 26.08 27.35 14.36
C SER A 37 26.65 25.95 14.07
N TRP A 38 25.80 24.91 14.11
CA TRP A 38 26.14 23.53 13.73
C TRP A 38 26.41 23.37 12.23
N LEU A 39 25.55 23.92 11.36
CA LEU A 39 25.75 23.88 9.90
C LEU A 39 27.02 24.60 9.45
N ARG A 40 27.45 25.63 10.21
CA ARG A 40 28.67 26.39 9.92
C ARG A 40 29.94 25.58 10.18
N LYS A 41 29.90 24.60 11.09
CA LYS A 41 30.98 23.64 11.32
C LYS A 41 30.75 22.40 10.44
N LYS A 42 31.16 22.48 9.16
CA LYS A 42 31.13 21.41 8.13
C LYS A 42 31.85 20.08 8.49
N ARG A 43 32.16 19.82 9.75
CA ARG A 43 33.04 18.74 10.23
C ARG A 43 32.31 17.69 11.09
N PHE A 44 30.99 17.57 10.94
CA PHE A 44 30.20 16.54 11.63
C PHE A 44 29.67 15.43 10.71
N ALA A 45 29.82 15.54 9.38
CA ALA A 45 29.51 14.43 8.48
C ALA A 45 30.35 13.18 8.79
N GLN A 46 31.62 13.36 9.17
CA GLN A 46 32.54 12.28 9.55
C GLN A 46 32.23 11.69 10.94
N VAL A 47 31.85 12.52 11.92
CA VAL A 47 31.52 12.05 13.27
C VAL A 47 30.16 11.34 13.31
N VAL A 48 29.21 11.78 12.47
CA VAL A 48 27.94 11.10 12.29
C VAL A 48 28.11 9.74 11.60
N GLU A 49 29.05 9.58 10.66
CA GLU A 49 29.33 8.24 10.10
C GLU A 49 29.88 7.27 11.15
N GLU A 50 30.80 7.70 12.01
CA GLU A 50 31.38 6.83 13.06
C GLU A 50 30.37 6.48 14.17
N GLU A 51 29.57 7.44 14.63
CA GLU A 51 28.55 7.22 15.66
C GLU A 51 27.30 6.50 15.12
N ILE A 52 26.89 6.77 13.87
CA ILE A 52 25.79 6.01 13.23
C ILE A 52 26.23 4.57 12.98
N VAL A 53 27.47 4.29 12.59
CA VAL A 53 27.94 2.90 12.43
C VAL A 53 28.01 2.16 13.78
N ALA A 54 28.36 2.85 14.87
CA ALA A 54 28.32 2.26 16.21
C ALA A 54 26.88 2.03 16.72
N VAL A 55 25.98 2.99 16.55
CA VAL A 55 24.57 2.91 16.97
C VAL A 55 23.77 1.95 16.07
N THR A 56 24.04 1.91 14.76
CA THR A 56 23.47 0.91 13.86
C THR A 56 24.08 -0.47 14.09
N GLY A 57 25.36 -0.59 14.45
CA GLY A 57 25.98 -1.85 14.83
C GLY A 57 25.35 -2.48 16.08
N PHE A 58 25.10 -1.67 17.12
CA PHE A 58 24.42 -2.11 18.34
C PHE A 58 22.92 -2.37 18.09
N GLY A 59 22.25 -1.46 17.39
CA GLY A 59 20.84 -1.58 17.01
C GLY A 59 20.57 -2.79 16.12
N MET A 60 21.44 -3.10 15.17
CA MET A 60 21.29 -4.23 14.25
C MET A 60 21.63 -5.57 14.90
N ARG A 61 22.55 -5.61 15.88
CA ARG A 61 22.78 -6.82 16.71
C ARG A 61 21.60 -7.08 17.64
N GLN A 62 21.04 -6.06 18.26
CA GLN A 62 19.81 -6.18 19.05
C GLN A 62 18.62 -6.55 18.17
N PHE A 63 18.47 -5.98 16.98
CA PHE A 63 17.44 -6.39 16.02
C PHE A 63 17.63 -7.82 15.55
N LYS A 64 18.87 -8.27 15.27
CA LYS A 64 19.14 -9.67 14.91
C LYS A 64 18.86 -10.62 16.07
N ALA A 65 19.28 -10.29 17.29
CA ALA A 65 18.96 -11.08 18.49
C ALA A 65 17.45 -11.10 18.76
N PHE A 66 16.77 -9.97 18.56
CA PHE A 66 15.32 -9.86 18.65
C PHE A 66 14.61 -10.60 17.53
N LEU A 67 15.16 -10.66 16.30
CA LEU A 67 14.64 -11.42 15.15
C LEU A 67 14.89 -12.93 15.30
N VAL A 68 16.00 -13.34 15.90
CA VAL A 68 16.29 -14.74 16.26
C VAL A 68 15.47 -15.17 17.48
N TRP A 69 15.21 -14.28 18.43
CA TRP A 69 14.24 -14.49 19.50
C TRP A 69 12.79 -14.51 18.98
N LEU A 70 12.49 -13.66 17.99
CA LEU A 70 11.30 -13.71 17.13
C LEU A 70 11.38 -14.79 16.05
N ALA A 71 12.33 -15.72 16.12
CA ALA A 71 12.27 -16.99 15.41
C ALA A 71 11.54 -18.07 16.22
N PRO A 72 10.24 -17.96 16.54
CA PRO A 72 9.41 -19.12 16.65
C PRO A 72 8.68 -19.25 15.32
N ILE A 73 9.13 -20.20 14.52
CA ILE A 73 8.36 -20.81 13.42
C ILE A 73 6.88 -21.00 13.82
N ARG A 74 6.59 -21.24 15.11
CA ARG A 74 5.24 -21.35 15.69
C ARG A 74 4.48 -20.02 15.89
N ARG A 75 5.11 -18.89 16.26
CA ARG A 75 4.36 -17.61 16.37
C ARG A 75 4.23 -16.92 15.02
N LEU A 76 5.19 -17.11 14.11
CA LEU A 76 5.04 -16.67 12.72
C LEU A 76 3.87 -17.38 12.03
N GLN A 77 3.59 -18.66 12.35
CA GLN A 77 2.36 -19.33 11.92
C GLN A 77 1.10 -18.64 12.43
N LYS A 78 1.04 -18.26 13.73
CA LYS A 78 -0.10 -17.51 14.29
C LYS A 78 -0.24 -16.12 13.68
N VAL A 79 0.88 -15.40 13.50
CA VAL A 79 0.88 -14.09 12.82
C VAL A 79 0.44 -14.24 11.37
N ARG A 80 0.91 -15.25 10.63
CA ARG A 80 0.42 -15.57 9.28
C ARG A 80 -1.08 -15.84 9.29
N GLN A 81 -1.59 -16.57 10.27
CA GLN A 81 -3.01 -16.90 10.39
C GLN A 81 -3.86 -15.66 10.72
N ILE A 82 -3.36 -14.77 11.58
CA ILE A 82 -3.97 -13.47 11.89
C ILE A 82 -3.91 -12.57 10.66
N PHE A 83 -2.78 -12.49 9.97
CA PHE A 83 -2.57 -11.68 8.78
C PHE A 83 -3.48 -12.13 7.63
N VAL A 84 -3.64 -13.44 7.42
CA VAL A 84 -4.59 -14.00 6.44
C VAL A 84 -6.04 -13.66 6.80
N ARG A 85 -6.39 -13.60 8.09
CA ARG A 85 -7.72 -13.22 8.58
C ARG A 85 -7.97 -11.72 8.55
N SER A 86 -6.94 -10.90 8.79
CA SER A 86 -7.02 -9.44 8.87
C SER A 86 -6.70 -8.73 7.55
N LEU A 87 -6.36 -9.48 6.49
CA LEU A 87 -6.04 -8.89 5.20
C LEU A 87 -7.26 -8.13 4.65
N PRO A 88 -7.12 -6.84 4.29
CA PRO A 88 -8.20 -6.08 3.69
C PRO A 88 -8.74 -6.81 2.45
N ARG A 89 -10.07 -6.78 2.25
CA ARG A 89 -10.75 -7.45 1.12
C ARG A 89 -10.05 -7.29 -0.25
N PRO A 90 -9.56 -6.10 -0.66
CA PRO A 90 -8.87 -5.96 -1.96
C PRO A 90 -7.54 -6.73 -2.03
N PHE A 91 -6.80 -6.84 -0.93
CA PHE A 91 -5.56 -7.61 -0.89
C PHE A 91 -5.81 -9.13 -0.96
N ARG A 92 -6.92 -9.61 -0.38
CA ARG A 92 -7.30 -11.03 -0.48
C ARG A 92 -7.56 -11.42 -1.92
N LEU A 93 -8.27 -10.57 -2.66
CA LEU A 93 -8.54 -10.79 -4.07
C LEU A 93 -7.25 -10.80 -4.90
N TRP A 94 -6.37 -9.82 -4.70
CA TRP A 94 -5.05 -9.78 -5.35
C TRP A 94 -4.22 -11.04 -5.04
N PHE A 95 -4.23 -11.50 -3.79
CA PHE A 95 -3.55 -12.73 -3.38
C PHE A 95 -4.15 -13.96 -4.08
N CYS A 96 -5.48 -14.06 -4.17
CA CYS A 96 -6.15 -15.14 -4.89
C CYS A 96 -5.66 -15.20 -6.35
N VAL A 97 -5.69 -14.07 -7.06
CA VAL A 97 -5.20 -13.99 -8.45
C VAL A 97 -3.72 -14.36 -8.55
N LYS A 98 -2.90 -13.92 -7.60
CA LYS A 98 -1.47 -14.23 -7.56
C LYS A 98 -1.17 -15.71 -7.38
N VAL A 99 -1.96 -16.42 -6.59
CA VAL A 99 -1.78 -17.87 -6.37
C VAL A 99 -2.11 -18.66 -7.64
N VAL A 100 -3.14 -18.25 -8.39
CA VAL A 100 -3.53 -18.94 -9.65
C VAL A 100 -2.71 -18.48 -10.87
N GLU A 101 -1.81 -17.51 -10.72
CA GLU A 101 -1.07 -16.94 -11.87
C GLU A 101 -0.15 -17.96 -12.57
N GLY A 102 0.41 -18.89 -11.80
CA GLY A 102 1.30 -19.95 -12.30
C GLY A 102 0.58 -21.08 -13.02
N GLU A 103 -0.75 -21.14 -12.98
CA GLU A 103 -1.51 -22.19 -13.65
C GLU A 103 -1.60 -21.89 -15.16
N GLU A 104 -1.28 -22.89 -15.97
CA GLU A 104 -1.27 -22.78 -17.44
C GLU A 104 -2.62 -23.20 -18.05
N ASP A 105 -3.35 -24.08 -17.37
CA ASP A 105 -4.63 -24.59 -17.83
C ASP A 105 -5.81 -23.68 -17.43
N PRO A 106 -6.66 -23.24 -18.39
CA PRO A 106 -7.79 -22.34 -18.10
C PRO A 106 -8.87 -23.00 -17.23
N GLU A 107 -9.01 -24.32 -17.31
CA GLU A 107 -9.96 -25.10 -16.51
C GLU A 107 -9.57 -25.15 -15.03
N VAL A 108 -8.32 -25.54 -14.79
CA VAL A 108 -7.72 -25.60 -13.45
C VAL A 108 -7.69 -24.20 -12.86
N TRP A 109 -7.34 -23.19 -13.66
CA TRP A 109 -7.34 -21.80 -13.23
C TRP A 109 -8.73 -21.31 -12.79
N GLY A 110 -9.77 -21.58 -13.59
CA GLY A 110 -11.15 -21.17 -13.27
C GLY A 110 -11.66 -21.83 -11.99
N TYR A 111 -11.37 -23.12 -11.82
CA TYR A 111 -11.72 -23.86 -10.62
C TYR A 111 -10.99 -23.34 -9.38
N MET A 112 -9.67 -23.12 -9.48
CA MET A 112 -8.86 -22.56 -8.40
C MET A 112 -9.33 -21.15 -8.01
N LEU A 113 -9.68 -20.31 -8.99
CA LEU A 113 -10.21 -18.98 -8.69
C LEU A 113 -11.54 -19.07 -7.93
N LYS A 114 -12.47 -19.93 -8.35
CA LYS A 114 -13.74 -20.16 -7.63
C LYS A 114 -13.49 -20.65 -6.20
N PHE A 115 -12.60 -21.63 -6.03
CA PHE A 115 -12.24 -22.18 -4.74
C PHE A 115 -11.62 -21.13 -3.80
N LEU A 116 -10.66 -20.34 -4.29
CA LEU A 116 -10.01 -19.29 -3.51
C LEU A 116 -10.96 -18.13 -3.21
N SER A 117 -11.83 -17.77 -4.16
CA SER A 117 -12.86 -16.74 -3.96
C SER A 117 -13.87 -17.15 -2.88
N ASN A 118 -14.26 -18.42 -2.84
CA ASN A 118 -15.07 -18.95 -1.75
C ASN A 118 -14.31 -18.85 -0.41
N LYS A 119 -13.09 -19.42 -0.36
CA LYS A 119 -12.29 -19.48 0.88
C LYS A 119 -11.95 -18.12 1.48
N HIS A 120 -11.61 -17.14 0.64
CA HIS A 120 -11.08 -15.86 1.10
C HIS A 120 -12.06 -14.69 0.94
N LEU A 121 -13.02 -14.75 0.02
CA LEU A 121 -13.98 -13.67 -0.23
C LEU A 121 -15.42 -14.06 0.14
N GLN A 122 -15.66 -15.31 0.55
CA GLN A 122 -16.99 -15.85 0.86
C GLN A 122 -17.95 -15.74 -0.32
N ILE A 123 -17.43 -15.79 -1.56
CA ILE A 123 -18.24 -15.81 -2.77
C ILE A 123 -18.65 -17.26 -3.06
N PRO A 124 -19.95 -17.56 -3.26
CA PRO A 124 -20.39 -18.94 -3.46
C PRO A 124 -19.76 -19.55 -4.73
N PRO A 125 -19.29 -20.82 -4.69
CA PRO A 125 -18.60 -21.46 -5.80
C PRO A 125 -19.53 -21.87 -6.95
N GLN A 126 -20.84 -21.94 -6.68
CA GLN A 126 -21.88 -22.29 -7.64
C GLN A 126 -22.27 -21.13 -8.56
N LEU A 127 -21.68 -19.94 -8.37
CA LEU A 127 -22.00 -18.80 -9.23
C LEU A 127 -21.53 -19.06 -10.68
N PRO A 128 -22.34 -18.66 -11.68
CA PRO A 128 -21.89 -18.51 -13.05
C PRO A 128 -20.64 -17.63 -13.13
N LEU A 129 -19.75 -17.87 -14.09
CA LEU A 129 -18.47 -17.16 -14.17
C LEU A 129 -18.67 -15.65 -14.33
N LYS A 130 -19.72 -15.24 -15.07
CA LYS A 130 -20.07 -13.83 -15.26
C LYS A 130 -20.45 -13.13 -13.96
N ASP A 131 -21.29 -13.75 -13.15
CA ASP A 131 -21.72 -13.22 -11.85
C ASP A 131 -20.57 -13.19 -10.84
N LEU A 132 -19.63 -14.14 -10.96
CA LEU A 132 -18.38 -14.12 -10.22
C LEU A 132 -17.55 -12.88 -10.58
N GLY A 133 -17.39 -12.56 -11.87
CA GLY A 133 -16.71 -11.35 -12.33
C GLY A 133 -17.29 -10.06 -11.74
N GLU A 134 -18.61 -9.98 -11.66
CA GLU A 134 -19.31 -8.89 -10.99
C GLU A 134 -18.99 -8.80 -9.50
N ARG A 135 -19.09 -9.91 -8.76
CA ARG A 135 -18.79 -9.95 -7.33
C ARG A 135 -17.33 -9.58 -7.05
N LEU A 136 -16.41 -10.00 -7.92
CA LEU A 136 -15.00 -9.62 -7.86
C LEU A 136 -14.82 -8.11 -8.08
N SER A 137 -15.55 -7.51 -9.02
CA SER A 137 -15.51 -6.05 -9.24
C SER A 137 -16.01 -5.28 -8.02
N GLY A 138 -17.04 -5.77 -7.32
CA GLY A 138 -17.55 -5.16 -6.09
C GLY A 138 -16.56 -5.17 -4.92
N VAL A 139 -15.54 -6.03 -4.94
CA VAL A 139 -14.48 -6.08 -3.94
C VAL A 139 -13.41 -5.00 -4.17
N HIS A 140 -13.28 -4.48 -5.40
CA HIS A 140 -12.29 -3.48 -5.77
C HIS A 140 -12.94 -2.28 -6.47
N SER A 141 -12.99 -1.12 -5.82
CA SER A 141 -13.65 0.11 -6.31
C SER A 141 -13.15 0.71 -7.63
N ARG A 142 -12.18 0.06 -8.29
CA ARG A 142 -11.52 0.52 -9.52
C ARG A 142 -11.55 -0.50 -10.65
N ALA A 143 -12.04 -1.71 -10.39
CA ALA A 143 -12.23 -2.72 -11.42
C ALA A 143 -13.51 -2.39 -12.19
N ASP A 144 -13.44 -2.39 -13.52
CA ASP A 144 -14.62 -2.18 -14.36
C ASP A 144 -15.49 -3.46 -14.38
N ARG A 145 -16.73 -3.34 -13.91
CA ARG A 145 -17.70 -4.44 -13.82
C ARG A 145 -17.99 -5.05 -15.19
N MET A 146 -18.11 -4.21 -16.22
CA MET A 146 -18.42 -4.66 -17.59
C MET A 146 -17.27 -5.49 -18.17
N GLN A 147 -16.03 -4.99 -18.05
CA GLN A 147 -14.85 -5.70 -18.55
C GLN A 147 -14.58 -7.00 -17.78
N MET A 148 -14.84 -7.03 -16.47
CA MET A 148 -14.71 -8.26 -15.67
C MET A 148 -15.73 -9.32 -16.07
N GLN A 149 -16.97 -8.93 -16.36
CA GLN A 149 -18.01 -9.84 -16.86
C GLN A 149 -17.66 -10.37 -18.26
N GLU A 150 -17.14 -9.51 -19.14
CA GLU A 150 -16.70 -9.90 -20.49
C GLU A 150 -15.55 -10.91 -20.43
N LEU A 151 -14.50 -10.62 -19.65
CA LEU A 151 -13.36 -11.53 -19.48
C LEU A 151 -13.77 -12.89 -18.90
N MET A 152 -14.69 -12.90 -17.93
CA MET A 152 -15.23 -14.14 -17.39
C MET A 152 -16.11 -14.89 -18.38
N GLY A 153 -16.84 -14.16 -19.24
CA GLY A 153 -17.59 -14.75 -20.35
C GLY A 153 -16.71 -15.33 -21.44
N GLU A 154 -15.58 -14.70 -21.76
CA GLU A 154 -14.56 -15.25 -22.67
C GLU A 154 -14.00 -16.57 -22.14
N LEU A 155 -13.71 -16.64 -20.83
CA LEU A 155 -13.25 -17.86 -20.17
C LEU A 155 -14.34 -18.95 -20.18
N GLU A 156 -15.59 -18.60 -19.90
CA GLU A 156 -16.73 -19.52 -19.94
C GLU A 156 -16.98 -20.09 -21.34
N ARG A 157 -16.85 -19.27 -22.39
CA ARG A 157 -16.92 -19.75 -23.79
C ARG A 157 -15.78 -20.70 -24.12
N ARG A 158 -14.57 -20.47 -23.60
CA ARG A 158 -13.44 -21.40 -23.77
C ARG A 158 -13.70 -22.74 -23.08
N LEU A 159 -14.31 -22.71 -21.90
CA LEU A 159 -14.61 -23.88 -21.07
C LEU A 159 -15.70 -24.77 -21.67
N TYR A 160 -16.80 -24.19 -22.11
CA TYR A 160 -17.99 -24.94 -22.51
C TYR A 160 -18.27 -24.94 -24.01
N ALA A 161 -17.85 -23.91 -24.73
CA ALA A 161 -18.14 -23.73 -26.16
C ALA A 161 -16.91 -23.93 -27.06
N GLY A 162 -15.76 -24.34 -26.51
CA GLY A 162 -14.54 -24.63 -27.28
C GLY A 162 -13.92 -23.43 -28.00
N GLY A 163 -14.25 -22.19 -27.60
CA GLY A 163 -13.73 -20.98 -28.24
C GLY A 163 -12.20 -20.87 -28.12
N GLN A 164 -11.50 -20.24 -29.07
CA GLN A 164 -10.05 -20.02 -28.95
C GLN A 164 -9.79 -18.84 -27.99
N LEU A 165 -9.00 -19.08 -26.94
CA LEU A 165 -8.62 -18.06 -25.96
C LEU A 165 -7.11 -18.03 -25.79
N ASN A 166 -6.51 -16.87 -26.07
CA ASN A 166 -5.10 -16.60 -25.76
C ASN A 166 -4.94 -16.38 -24.26
N PHE A 167 -4.83 -17.48 -23.52
CA PHE A 167 -4.87 -17.49 -22.05
C PHE A 167 -3.80 -16.60 -21.38
N PRO A 168 -2.54 -16.51 -21.85
CA PRO A 168 -1.56 -15.60 -21.25
C PRO A 168 -1.94 -14.11 -21.36
N ASN A 169 -2.46 -13.70 -22.52
CA ASN A 169 -2.91 -12.32 -22.76
C ASN A 169 -4.18 -12.02 -21.95
N TRP A 170 -5.11 -12.98 -21.92
CA TRP A 170 -6.29 -12.92 -21.07
C TRP A 170 -5.94 -12.73 -19.58
N LYS A 171 -4.99 -13.52 -19.04
CA LYS A 171 -4.50 -13.38 -17.66
C LYS A 171 -3.94 -11.98 -17.39
N GLN A 172 -3.21 -11.40 -18.35
CA GLN A 172 -2.67 -10.04 -18.24
C GLN A 172 -3.78 -8.97 -18.20
N ARG A 173 -4.80 -9.10 -19.05
CA ARG A 173 -5.99 -8.20 -19.06
C ARG A 173 -6.76 -8.29 -17.75
N PHE A 174 -7.00 -9.51 -17.27
CA PHE A 174 -7.66 -9.77 -15.99
C PHE A 174 -6.88 -9.18 -14.81
N ARG A 175 -5.56 -9.33 -14.80
CA ARG A 175 -4.68 -8.75 -13.77
C ARG A 175 -4.67 -7.22 -13.81
N ALA A 176 -4.77 -6.61 -15.00
CA ALA A 176 -4.81 -5.16 -15.14
C ALA A 176 -6.05 -4.57 -14.44
N GLN A 177 -7.18 -5.26 -14.48
CA GLN A 177 -8.42 -4.86 -13.80
C GLN A 177 -8.35 -5.00 -12.28
N LEU A 178 -7.58 -5.98 -11.79
CA LEU A 178 -7.51 -6.33 -10.36
C LEU A 178 -6.30 -5.77 -9.63
N ARG A 179 -5.53 -4.87 -10.27
CA ARG A 179 -4.31 -4.33 -9.70
C ARG A 179 -4.66 -3.34 -8.58
N PRO A 180 -4.34 -3.63 -7.30
CA PRO A 180 -4.46 -2.63 -6.25
C PRO A 180 -3.63 -1.42 -6.65
N ALA A 181 -4.23 -0.23 -6.60
CA ALA A 181 -3.51 1.02 -6.66
C ALA A 181 -2.70 1.12 -5.36
N LEU A 182 -1.63 0.31 -5.28
CA LEU A 182 -0.85 0.09 -4.06
C LEU A 182 -0.43 1.41 -3.43
N PHE A 183 -0.23 2.46 -4.25
CA PHE A 183 -0.13 3.84 -3.79
C PHE A 183 -0.59 4.80 -4.92
N PRO A 184 -1.66 5.59 -4.74
CA PRO A 184 -2.08 6.60 -5.73
C PRO A 184 -1.01 7.66 -6.00
N PHE A 185 -0.09 7.88 -5.05
CA PHE A 185 1.02 8.84 -5.16
C PHE A 185 2.01 8.51 -6.29
N PHE A 186 2.38 7.24 -6.50
CA PHE A 186 3.36 6.88 -7.53
C PHE A 186 2.80 6.99 -8.96
N GLN A 187 1.48 6.93 -9.16
CA GLN A 187 0.88 7.10 -10.49
C GLN A 187 0.76 8.56 -10.91
N GLN A 188 0.56 9.49 -9.97
CA GLN A 188 0.53 10.93 -10.28
C GLN A 188 1.88 11.43 -10.81
N GLN A 189 2.98 10.90 -10.29
CA GLN A 189 4.32 11.30 -10.70
C GLN A 189 4.65 10.87 -12.13
N LYS A 190 4.19 9.69 -12.57
CA LYS A 190 4.32 9.25 -13.98
C LYS A 190 3.43 10.04 -14.94
N ARG A 191 2.23 10.45 -14.52
CA ARG A 191 1.36 11.32 -15.35
C ARG A 191 1.95 12.72 -15.53
N LYS A 192 2.53 13.32 -14.47
CA LYS A 192 3.23 14.61 -14.58
C LYS A 192 4.46 14.52 -15.49
N ALA A 193 5.26 13.44 -15.39
CA ALA A 193 6.43 13.25 -16.24
C ALA A 193 6.08 13.12 -17.75
N ASN A 194 4.94 12.53 -18.08
CA ASN A 194 4.53 12.34 -19.48
C ASN A 194 3.82 13.57 -20.09
N THR A 195 3.36 14.51 -19.27
CA THR A 195 2.70 15.73 -19.76
C THR A 195 3.71 16.70 -20.39
N ASN A 196 4.98 16.63 -20.00
CA ASN A 196 6.08 17.44 -20.56
C ASN A 196 6.71 16.84 -21.83
N ARG A 197 6.21 15.70 -22.34
CA ARG A 197 6.61 15.14 -23.64
C ARG A 197 5.51 15.33 -24.69
N ARG A 198 4.89 16.51 -24.72
CA ARG A 198 4.21 16.98 -25.93
C ARG A 198 5.29 17.31 -26.95
N LEU A 199 5.61 16.34 -27.80
CA LEU A 199 6.37 16.58 -29.03
C LEU A 199 5.71 17.75 -29.78
N PRO A 200 6.45 18.78 -30.20
CA PRO A 200 5.90 19.83 -31.05
C PRO A 200 5.36 19.19 -32.35
N LYS A 201 4.21 19.66 -32.83
CA LYS A 201 3.62 19.25 -34.11
C LYS A 201 4.65 19.52 -35.23
N LEU A 202 5.28 18.46 -35.73
CA LEU A 202 6.10 18.48 -36.94
C LEU A 202 5.23 18.13 -38.15
N ASN A 203 4.26 18.99 -38.45
CA ASN A 203 3.77 19.08 -39.81
C ASN A 203 3.24 20.51 -40.04
N PRO A 204 3.93 21.36 -40.82
CA PRO A 204 3.31 22.53 -41.40
C PRO A 204 2.32 22.08 -42.48
N GLU A 205 1.09 22.55 -42.37
CA GLU A 205 0.06 22.41 -43.40
C GLU A 205 0.52 23.22 -44.63
N PHE A 206 0.94 22.54 -45.69
CA PHE A 206 1.05 23.07 -47.05
C PHE A 206 0.63 21.99 -48.04
#